data_AF-A0A368FAN4-F1
#
_entry.id   AF-A0A368FAN4-F1
#
_cell.length_a   1.000
_cell.length_b   1.000
_cell.length_c   1.000
_cell.angle_alpha   90.00
_cell.angle_beta   90.00
_cell.angle_gamma   90.00
#
_symmetry.space_group_name_H-M   'P 1'
#
loop_
_entity.id
_entity.type
_entity.pdbx_description
1 polymer ?
#
loop_
_entity_poly.entity_id
_entity_poly.type
_entity_poly.pdbx_seq_one_letter_code
_entity_poly.pdbx_strand_id
1 'polypeptide(L)'
;MELRSERKCKVFRGHGLRINPELSEIPDGDTCLSHGVREGGRCKCQPHFYGDHCQYAEDCSSDKDCGANGLCQVTSDTAEKQCFCAGGLFGDNCQKESPAMKSASEFDESLYNMKEAEDNKIYWRIVSVSCAE
;
A
#
# COMPACT_ATOMS: atom_id res chain seq x y z
N MET A 1 -10.39 29.78 -48.80
CA MET A 1 -8.99 30.18 -49.04
C MET A 1 -8.55 30.96 -47.81
N GLU A 2 -7.73 30.31 -47.00
CA GLU A 2 -6.99 30.84 -45.87
C GLU A 2 -6.54 32.28 -46.05
N LEU A 3 -6.45 33.01 -44.93
CA LEU A 3 -5.17 33.54 -44.44
C LEU A 3 -5.28 33.77 -42.93
N ARG A 4 -4.51 32.98 -42.18
CA ARG A 4 -4.26 33.08 -40.73
C ARG A 4 -3.72 34.47 -40.39
N SER A 5 -4.25 35.10 -39.34
CA SER A 5 -3.57 36.18 -38.64
C SER A 5 -3.49 35.87 -37.16
N GLU A 6 -2.25 35.79 -36.69
CA GLU A 6 -1.80 35.15 -35.46
C GLU A 6 -2.25 35.92 -34.22
N ARG A 7 -2.97 35.25 -33.32
CA ARG A 7 -3.19 35.73 -31.96
C ARG A 7 -1.85 35.64 -31.22
N LYS A 8 -1.12 36.75 -31.14
CA LYS A 8 0.07 36.89 -30.29
C LYS A 8 -0.30 36.49 -28.85
N CYS A 9 0.17 35.33 -28.41
CA CYS A 9 0.24 35.02 -26.98
C CYS A 9 1.09 36.13 -26.32
N LYS A 10 0.48 36.96 -25.47
CA LYS A 10 1.23 37.82 -24.57
C LYS A 10 2.01 36.90 -23.64
N VAL A 11 3.32 36.78 -23.88
CA VAL A 11 4.25 36.27 -22.88
C VAL A 11 4.21 37.26 -21.73
N PHE A 12 3.56 36.88 -20.63
CA PHE A 12 3.75 37.57 -19.36
C PHE A 12 5.22 37.39 -19.00
N ARG A 13 6.01 38.45 -19.21
CA ARG A 13 7.31 38.59 -18.54
C ARG A 13 7.01 38.74 -17.05
N GLY A 14 6.82 37.61 -16.38
CA GLY A 14 6.91 37.55 -14.93
C GLY A 14 8.26 38.13 -14.57
N HIS A 15 8.27 39.20 -13.79
CA HIS A 15 9.48 39.66 -13.13
C HIS A 15 10.05 38.46 -12.40
N GLY A 16 11.20 37.98 -12.88
CA GLY A 16 11.87 36.82 -12.32
C GLY A 16 12.04 37.04 -10.82
N LEU A 17 11.27 36.30 -10.03
CA LEU A 17 11.62 36.08 -8.64
C LEU A 17 13.01 35.46 -8.70
N ARG A 18 13.99 36.23 -8.22
CA ARG A 18 15.30 35.69 -7.88
C ARG A 18 15.04 34.64 -6.81
N ILE A 19 14.89 33.38 -7.23
CA ILE A 19 14.97 32.25 -6.33
C ILE A 19 16.35 32.33 -5.70
N ASN A 20 16.37 32.67 -4.41
CA ASN A 20 17.58 32.64 -3.62
C ASN A 20 18.01 31.16 -3.58
N PRO A 21 19.19 30.79 -4.11
CA PRO A 21 19.60 29.38 -4.19
C PRO A 21 19.83 28.73 -2.81
N GLU A 22 19.72 29.49 -1.73
CA GLU A 22 19.83 29.02 -0.35
C GLU A 22 18.50 28.54 0.28
N LEU A 23 17.39 28.49 -0.46
CA LEU A 23 16.10 28.05 0.09
C LEU A 23 15.49 26.89 -0.70
N SER A 24 16.07 25.69 -0.60
CA SER A 24 15.30 24.45 -0.82
C SER A 24 15.98 23.18 -0.28
N GLU A 25 16.82 23.26 0.75
CA GLU A 25 17.33 22.05 1.39
C GLU A 25 16.37 21.66 2.52
N ILE A 26 15.60 20.58 2.30
CA ILE A 26 14.79 19.98 3.36
C ILE A 26 15.78 19.51 4.44
N PRO A 27 15.63 19.95 5.70
CA PRO A 27 16.60 19.66 6.73
C PRO A 27 16.74 18.14 6.93
N ASP A 28 17.99 17.71 7.12
CA ASP A 28 18.31 16.34 7.51
C ASP A 28 17.68 15.99 8.87
N GLY A 29 17.42 14.71 9.10
CA GLY A 29 16.72 14.20 10.28
C GLY A 29 15.46 13.41 9.95
N ASP A 30 14.61 13.18 10.95
CA ASP A 30 13.37 12.42 10.80
C ASP A 30 12.28 13.26 10.10
N THR A 31 12.38 13.37 8.78
CA THR A 31 11.47 14.14 7.91
C THR A 31 10.85 13.29 6.80
N CYS A 32 11.00 11.97 6.86
CA CYS A 32 10.56 11.01 5.84
C CYS A 32 9.33 10.23 6.32
N LEU A 33 8.30 10.97 6.77
CA LEU A 33 7.04 10.43 7.30
C LEU A 33 7.21 9.45 8.47
N SER A 34 8.27 9.60 9.26
CA SER A 34 8.64 8.66 10.34
C SER A 34 8.98 7.24 9.86
N HIS A 35 9.13 7.07 8.55
CA HIS A 35 9.52 5.82 7.87
C HIS A 35 10.95 5.88 7.33
N GLY A 36 11.76 6.84 7.79
CA GLY A 36 13.13 7.00 7.32
C GLY A 36 13.81 8.23 7.88
N VAL A 37 15.09 8.39 7.53
CA VAL A 37 15.90 9.54 7.91
C VAL A 37 16.38 10.23 6.64
N ARG A 38 16.30 11.57 6.60
CA ARG A 38 16.85 12.37 5.50
C ARG A 38 18.34 12.62 5.74
N GLU A 39 19.14 12.24 4.75
CA GLU A 39 20.60 12.42 4.74
C GLU A 39 20.99 13.03 3.38
N GLY A 40 21.58 14.23 3.39
CA GLY A 40 22.00 14.92 2.16
C GLY A 40 20.82 15.21 1.23
N GLY A 41 19.69 15.64 1.80
CA GLY A 41 18.48 16.02 1.04
C GLY A 41 17.66 14.84 0.50
N ARG A 42 18.07 13.59 0.71
CA ARG A 42 17.33 12.38 0.26
C ARG A 42 16.89 11.52 1.44
N CYS A 43 15.71 10.91 1.33
CA CYS A 43 15.24 9.96 2.32
C CYS A 43 15.93 8.61 2.18
N LYS A 44 16.45 8.12 3.30
CA LYS A 44 16.84 6.73 3.49
C LYS A 44 15.73 6.03 4.26
N CYS A 45 14.92 5.26 3.54
CA CYS A 45 13.75 4.60 4.11
C CYS A 45 14.13 3.41 4.99
N GLN A 46 13.30 3.16 6.00
CA GLN A 46 13.27 1.94 6.78
C GLN A 46 12.91 0.76 5.87
N PRO A 47 13.23 -0.49 6.28
CA PRO A 47 12.78 -1.68 5.56
C PRO A 47 11.26 -1.62 5.30
N HIS A 48 10.83 -2.15 4.15
CA HIS A 48 9.43 -2.16 3.71
C HIS A 48 8.84 -0.82 3.29
N PHE A 49 9.57 0.30 3.41
CA PHE A 49 9.13 1.60 2.93
C PHE A 49 9.97 2.09 1.74
N TYR A 50 9.33 2.76 0.80
CA TYR A 50 9.98 3.25 -0.41
C TYR A 50 9.33 4.52 -0.98
N GLY A 51 9.99 5.11 -1.99
CA GLY A 51 9.65 6.40 -2.57
C GLY A 51 10.46 7.56 -2.01
N ASP A 52 10.34 8.72 -2.64
CA ASP A 52 11.16 9.92 -2.32
C ASP A 52 10.99 10.44 -0.89
N HIS A 53 9.86 10.11 -0.26
CA HIS A 53 9.50 10.49 1.10
C HIS A 53 9.19 9.28 1.99
N CYS A 54 9.50 8.05 1.55
CA CYS A 54 9.10 6.81 2.22
C CYS A 54 7.57 6.70 2.37
N GLN A 55 6.82 7.16 1.37
CA GLN A 55 5.37 7.25 1.39
C GLN A 55 4.65 5.96 0.99
N TYR A 56 5.37 5.03 0.38
CA TYR A 56 4.82 3.73 -0.02
C TYR A 56 5.35 2.65 0.91
N ALA A 57 4.54 1.62 1.13
CA ALA A 57 4.89 0.47 1.94
C ALA A 57 4.63 -0.82 1.16
N GLU A 58 5.43 -1.84 1.43
CA GLU A 58 5.21 -3.22 1.00
C GLU A 58 5.19 -4.13 2.22
N ASP A 59 4.32 -5.14 2.27
CA ASP A 59 4.24 -6.01 3.45
C ASP A 59 5.48 -6.92 3.56
N CYS A 60 6.12 -7.21 2.43
CA CYS A 60 7.19 -8.19 2.36
C CYS A 60 8.19 -7.88 1.23
N SER A 61 9.44 -8.27 1.43
CA SER A 61 10.45 -8.30 0.37
C SER A 61 10.71 -9.74 -0.10
N SER A 62 10.45 -10.74 0.75
CA SER A 62 10.55 -12.17 0.45
C SER A 62 9.53 -13.00 1.25
N ASP A 63 9.30 -14.26 0.86
CA ASP A 63 8.38 -15.18 1.55
C ASP A 63 8.66 -15.33 3.06
N LYS A 64 9.92 -15.15 3.48
CA LYS A 64 10.31 -15.23 4.89
C LYS A 64 9.66 -14.16 5.77
N ASP A 65 9.36 -13.00 5.18
CA ASP A 65 8.72 -11.89 5.89
C ASP A 65 7.25 -12.23 6.20
N CYS A 66 6.64 -13.12 5.43
CA CYS A 66 5.27 -13.62 5.60
C CYS A 66 5.16 -14.86 6.51
N GLY A 67 6.24 -15.19 7.24
CA GLY A 67 6.29 -16.35 8.13
C GLY A 67 6.33 -17.70 7.39
N ALA A 68 6.03 -18.78 8.09
CA ALA A 68 6.07 -20.14 7.51
C ALA A 68 4.84 -20.48 6.64
N ASN A 69 3.79 -19.66 6.71
CA ASN A 69 2.48 -19.96 6.14
C ASN A 69 2.01 -18.92 5.11
N GLY A 70 2.92 -18.07 4.64
CA GLY A 70 2.62 -17.01 3.69
C GLY A 70 3.58 -16.99 2.53
N LEU A 71 3.14 -16.37 1.43
CA LEU A 71 3.94 -16.12 0.23
C LEU A 71 3.95 -14.62 -0.04
N CYS A 72 5.12 -14.10 -0.41
CA CYS A 72 5.26 -12.71 -0.78
C CYS A 72 4.95 -12.56 -2.27
N GLN A 73 3.84 -11.92 -2.62
CA GLN A 73 3.43 -11.75 -4.01
C GLN A 73 3.15 -10.30 -4.36
N VAL A 74 3.40 -9.96 -5.62
CA VAL A 74 3.08 -8.66 -6.18
C VAL A 74 1.60 -8.62 -6.53
N THR A 75 0.88 -7.60 -6.06
CA THR A 75 -0.49 -7.36 -6.48
C THR A 75 -0.53 -6.71 -7.87
N SER A 76 -1.48 -7.18 -8.68
CA SER A 76 -1.61 -6.77 -10.08
C SER A 76 -1.91 -5.28 -10.27
N ASP A 77 -2.48 -4.62 -9.26
CA ASP A 77 -3.04 -3.28 -9.38
C ASP A 77 -2.06 -2.16 -9.02
N THR A 78 -1.16 -2.40 -8.05
CA THR A 78 -0.26 -1.36 -7.52
C THR A 78 1.23 -1.71 -7.62
N ALA A 79 1.56 -2.93 -8.08
CA ALA A 79 2.91 -3.48 -8.05
C ALA A 79 3.52 -3.54 -6.63
N GLU A 80 2.69 -3.42 -5.59
CA GLU A 80 3.08 -3.56 -4.19
C GLU A 80 3.18 -5.05 -3.84
N LYS A 81 4.14 -5.40 -3.00
CA LYS A 81 4.25 -6.77 -2.50
C LYS A 81 3.45 -6.91 -1.22
N GLN A 82 2.62 -7.95 -1.18
CA GLN A 82 1.78 -8.27 -0.04
C GLN A 82 1.97 -9.72 0.39
N CYS A 83 1.73 -9.99 1.67
CA CYS A 83 1.74 -11.34 2.21
C CYS A 83 0.41 -12.04 1.91
N PHE A 84 0.45 -13.08 1.09
CA PHE A 84 -0.67 -13.96 0.83
C PHE A 84 -0.62 -15.15 1.79
N CYS A 85 -1.47 -15.10 2.82
CA CYS A 85 -1.56 -16.13 3.84
C CYS A 85 -2.31 -17.37 3.37
N ALA A 86 -1.89 -18.54 3.87
CA ALA A 86 -2.66 -19.78 3.69
C ALA A 86 -4.06 -19.66 4.32
N GLY A 87 -4.99 -20.46 3.81
CA GLY A 87 -6.39 -20.40 4.21
C GLY A 87 -6.57 -20.51 5.72
N GLY A 88 -7.26 -19.53 6.31
CA GLY A 88 -7.53 -19.47 7.75
C GLY A 88 -6.50 -18.72 8.58
N LEU A 89 -5.41 -18.24 7.98
CA LEU A 89 -4.41 -17.40 8.64
C LEU A 89 -4.52 -15.94 8.19
N PHE A 90 -4.11 -15.02 9.07
CA PHE A 90 -4.12 -13.58 8.81
C PHE A 90 -3.07 -12.84 9.67
N GLY A 91 -2.98 -11.52 9.46
CA GLY A 91 -1.99 -10.64 10.08
C GLY A 91 -0.78 -10.42 9.18
N ASP A 92 0.02 -9.41 9.51
CA ASP A 92 1.09 -8.86 8.67
C ASP A 92 2.12 -9.92 8.22
N ASN A 93 2.32 -10.98 9.01
CA ASN A 93 3.18 -12.11 8.67
C ASN A 93 2.51 -13.47 8.84
N CYS A 94 1.19 -13.54 8.60
CA CYS A 94 0.41 -14.78 8.58
C CYS A 94 0.52 -15.60 9.89
N GLN A 95 0.65 -14.90 11.02
CA GLN A 95 0.91 -15.45 12.34
C GLN A 95 -0.36 -15.67 13.17
N LYS A 96 -1.50 -15.08 12.78
CA LYS A 96 -2.75 -15.18 13.53
C LYS A 96 -3.70 -16.17 12.85
N GLU A 97 -4.35 -16.99 13.65
CA GLU A 97 -5.32 -17.99 13.18
C GLU A 97 -6.76 -17.49 13.32
N SER A 98 -7.56 -17.68 12.28
CA SER A 98 -8.98 -17.39 12.30
C SER A 98 -9.73 -18.47 13.09
N PRO A 99 -10.49 -18.12 14.13
CA PRO A 99 -11.34 -19.09 14.81
C PRO A 99 -12.51 -19.56 13.92
N ALA A 100 -12.85 -18.77 12.89
CA ALA A 100 -14.01 -18.99 12.06
C ALA A 100 -13.71 -19.89 10.85
N MET A 101 -12.49 -19.84 10.33
CA MET A 101 -12.06 -20.52 9.12
C MET A 101 -10.72 -21.18 9.38
N LYS A 102 -10.71 -22.48 9.62
CA LYS A 102 -9.47 -23.24 9.86
C LYS A 102 -8.92 -23.88 8.58
N SER A 103 -9.81 -24.40 7.75
CA SER A 103 -9.47 -25.04 6.49
C SER A 103 -10.66 -25.07 5.55
N ALA A 104 -10.40 -25.11 4.24
CA ALA A 104 -11.43 -25.32 3.23
C ALA A 104 -12.14 -26.68 3.41
N SER A 105 -11.43 -27.70 3.91
CA SER A 105 -11.99 -29.04 4.13
C SER A 105 -12.94 -29.12 5.33
N GLU A 106 -12.85 -28.17 6.25
CA GLU A 106 -13.71 -28.09 7.45
C GLU A 106 -14.85 -27.09 7.28
N PHE A 107 -15.06 -26.59 6.05
CA PHE A 107 -16.10 -25.63 5.75
C PHE A 107 -17.47 -26.30 5.69
N ASP A 108 -18.35 -25.92 6.62
CA ASP A 108 -19.75 -26.32 6.64
C ASP A 108 -20.63 -25.16 6.17
N GLU A 109 -21.14 -25.27 4.94
CA GLU A 109 -22.02 -24.28 4.30
C GLU A 109 -23.25 -23.95 5.15
N SER A 110 -23.77 -24.90 5.95
CA SER A 110 -25.00 -24.72 6.73
C SER A 110 -24.86 -23.72 7.87
N LEU A 111 -23.62 -23.41 8.28
CA LEU A 111 -23.33 -22.46 9.35
C LEU A 111 -23.23 -21.01 8.87
N TYR A 112 -23.35 -20.77 7.56
CA TYR A 112 -23.14 -19.48 6.92
C TYR A 112 -24.38 -19.02 6.17
N ASN A 113 -24.58 -17.71 6.12
CA ASN A 113 -25.48 -17.09 5.15
C ASN A 113 -24.80 -17.12 3.79
N MET A 114 -25.57 -17.26 2.72
CA MET A 114 -25.06 -17.33 1.36
C MET A 114 -25.78 -16.33 0.44
N LYS A 115 -24.99 -15.70 -0.44
CA LYS A 115 -25.48 -14.86 -1.54
C LYS A 115 -24.74 -15.24 -2.80
N GLU A 116 -25.49 -15.38 -3.88
CA GLU A 116 -24.96 -15.55 -5.21
C GLU A 116 -24.66 -14.18 -5.83
N ALA A 117 -23.47 -14.06 -6.44
CA ALA A 117 -22.99 -12.86 -7.10
C ALA A 117 -22.31 -13.28 -8.41
N GLU A 118 -23.00 -13.03 -9.53
CA GLU A 118 -22.61 -13.57 -10.84
C GLU A 118 -22.49 -15.10 -10.76
N ASP A 119 -21.32 -15.67 -11.08
CA ASP A 119 -21.03 -17.10 -11.00
C ASP A 119 -20.35 -17.50 -9.67
N ASN A 120 -20.27 -16.58 -8.70
CA ASN A 120 -19.62 -16.80 -7.40
C ASN A 120 -20.63 -16.92 -6.26
N LYS A 121 -20.31 -17.77 -5.27
CA LYS A 121 -21.05 -17.88 -4.01
C LYS A 121 -20.26 -17.23 -2.88
N ILE A 122 -20.88 -16.28 -2.22
CA ILE A 122 -20.30 -15.56 -1.08
C ILE A 122 -20.95 -16.09 0.20
N TYR A 123 -20.14 -16.56 1.14
CA TYR A 123 -20.59 -17.10 2.43
C TYR A 123 -20.13 -16.21 3.59
N TRP A 124 -21.03 -15.85 4.52
CA TRP A 124 -20.67 -15.04 5.70
C TRP A 124 -21.50 -15.39 6.95
N ARG A 125 -20.90 -15.21 8.13
CA ARG A 125 -21.58 -15.30 9.42
C ARG A 125 -20.97 -14.31 10.40
N ILE A 126 -21.77 -13.87 11.37
CA ILE A 126 -21.29 -13.02 12.47
C ILE A 126 -20.80 -13.95 13.57
N VAL A 127 -19.50 -13.90 13.84
CA VAL A 127 -18.91 -14.64 14.97
C VAL A 127 -18.88 -13.69 16.15
N SER A 128 -19.53 -14.07 17.26
CA SER A 128 -19.44 -13.31 18.50
C SER A 128 -18.03 -13.46 19.06
N VAL A 129 -17.17 -12.47 18.79
CA VAL A 129 -15.85 -12.35 19.41
C VAL A 129 -15.95 -11.32 20.52
N SER A 130 -15.73 -11.74 21.76
CA SER A 130 -15.37 -10.81 22.82
C SER A 130 -13.96 -10.31 22.51
N CYS A 131 -13.83 -9.05 22.05
CA CYS A 131 -12.53 -8.42 21.93
C CYS A 131 -11.92 -8.36 23.34
N ALA A 132 -10.85 -9.11 23.59
CA ALA A 132 -10.05 -8.94 24.79
C ALA A 132 -9.12 -7.74 24.54
N GLU A 133 -9.29 -6.70 25.36
CA GLU A 133 -8.39 -5.53 25.44
C GLU A 133 -7.02 -5.92 25.99
#